data_AF-F9N638-F1
#
_entry.id   AF-F9N638-F1
#
_cell.length_a   1.000
_cell.length_b   1.000
_cell.length_c   1.000
_cell.angle_alpha   90.00
_cell.angle_beta   90.00
_cell.angle_gamma   90.00
#
_symmetry.space_group_name_H-M   'P 1'
#
loop_
_entity.id
_entity.type
_entity.pdbx_description
1 polymer ?
#
loop_
_entity_poly.entity_id
_entity_poly.type
_entity_poly.pdbx_seq_one_letter_code
_entity_poly.pdbx_strand_id
1 'polypeptide(L)'
;MEKQFEVLARMQELASKAYSADFANPKNKFVLELPELNAKTLYTKDIMEEDPWGYGPPTKVGEQPNTEGTFSIRPTDGKGNGLDSTPDIFKVSLNNADFLKDGGRSYLEKWFDTNKDAIIKSYKTTADRMIPEFTNGTAHTADGNGIYTFDEKQVETLKQQFIEKNLLTDKTIGVTGSAKYPALLSNFFSKVNSVLERTDGYSKLPREALGNATGNVIPTEGVIIQRDVIPAVRRASFIQYRQQVNNKLGVTAWYLRSTGHENHTVHYTSDKGNESHSFGRLANVFGLGLKYQIGDNTAVSFDYGQNRTDFGRYMNGGSIYQSTADKVYDNPAGNPQFELKGHRTGGTPHFWALRFDVGQSDYYRPGSWNAFIDYKYFRHGAFLGGNGTGAVPDRYLDGIRSFTLGGGYVPAKDFLVEAFYTFDAKGIGQRDTLYGGENFKLGNYTRIQGTYKF
;
A
#
# COMPACT_ATOMS: atom_id res chain seq x y z
N MET A 1 16.43 -33.81 8.47
CA MET A 1 15.30 -33.90 7.53
C MET A 1 14.03 -33.33 8.18
N GLU A 2 13.55 -33.85 9.31
CA GLU A 2 12.29 -33.38 9.95
C GLU A 2 12.19 -31.86 10.17
N LYS A 3 13.21 -31.21 10.73
CA LYS A 3 13.21 -29.74 10.90
C LYS A 3 13.04 -28.95 9.59
N GLN A 4 13.49 -29.48 8.45
CA GLN A 4 13.33 -28.82 7.15
C GLN A 4 11.86 -28.86 6.70
N PHE A 5 11.18 -29.98 6.95
CA PHE A 5 9.75 -30.16 6.68
C PHE A 5 8.92 -29.24 7.58
N GLU A 6 9.26 -29.11 8.87
CA GLU A 6 8.60 -28.18 9.80
C GLU A 6 8.69 -26.72 9.36
N VAL A 7 9.89 -26.28 8.94
CA VAL A 7 10.10 -24.90 8.44
C VAL A 7 9.23 -24.65 7.21
N LEU A 8 9.22 -25.58 6.25
CA LEU A 8 8.42 -25.44 5.05
C LEU A 8 6.91 -25.54 5.33
N ALA A 9 6.49 -26.34 6.31
CA ALA A 9 5.10 -26.36 6.78
C ALA A 9 4.68 -25.00 7.32
N ARG A 10 5.53 -24.36 8.13
CA ARG A 10 5.26 -23.00 8.62
C ARG A 10 5.23 -21.97 7.49
N MET A 11 6.15 -22.07 6.53
CA MET A 11 6.14 -21.20 5.35
C MET A 11 4.85 -21.38 4.52
N GLN A 12 4.43 -22.63 4.31
CA GLN A 12 3.21 -22.97 3.59
C GLN A 12 1.97 -22.37 4.27
N GLU A 13 1.89 -22.48 5.60
CA GLU A 13 0.79 -21.94 6.40
C GLU A 13 0.69 -20.42 6.27
N LEU A 14 1.83 -19.72 6.47
CA LEU A 14 1.88 -18.26 6.39
C LEU A 14 1.56 -17.76 4.98
N ALA A 15 2.13 -18.38 3.96
CA ALA A 15 1.90 -17.98 2.59
C ALA A 15 0.46 -18.31 2.13
N SER A 16 -0.13 -19.43 2.57
CA SER A 16 -1.53 -19.75 2.29
C SER A 16 -2.49 -18.77 2.97
N LYS A 17 -2.14 -18.24 4.14
CA LYS A 17 -2.92 -17.22 4.84
C LYS A 17 -2.82 -15.85 4.15
N ALA A 18 -1.61 -15.43 3.79
CA ALA A 18 -1.34 -14.12 3.19
C ALA A 18 -1.72 -14.03 1.70
N TYR A 19 -1.56 -15.12 0.94
CA TYR A 19 -1.75 -15.19 -0.51
C TYR A 19 -2.72 -16.31 -0.91
N SER A 20 -3.85 -16.41 -0.20
CA SER A 20 -4.81 -17.51 -0.33
C SER A 20 -5.32 -17.73 -1.75
N ALA A 21 -5.64 -16.66 -2.48
CA ALA A 21 -6.12 -16.73 -3.86
C ALA A 21 -5.07 -17.33 -4.81
N ASP A 22 -3.80 -16.95 -4.64
CA ASP A 22 -2.70 -17.45 -5.46
C ASP A 22 -2.32 -18.88 -5.11
N PHE A 23 -2.36 -19.24 -3.82
CA PHE A 23 -2.10 -20.60 -3.36
C PHE A 23 -3.21 -21.58 -3.73
N ALA A 24 -4.45 -21.10 -3.87
CA ALA A 24 -5.59 -21.88 -4.34
C ALA A 24 -5.70 -21.95 -5.89
N ASN A 25 -4.89 -21.17 -6.62
CA ASN A 25 -4.97 -21.12 -8.07
C ASN A 25 -4.50 -22.45 -8.70
N PRO A 26 -5.32 -23.12 -9.53
CA PRO A 26 -4.97 -24.42 -10.12
C PRO A 26 -3.76 -24.37 -11.05
N LYS A 27 -3.33 -23.19 -11.50
CA LYS A 27 -2.10 -23.00 -12.29
C LYS A 27 -0.84 -22.97 -11.41
N ASN A 28 -0.99 -22.77 -10.11
CA ASN A 28 0.10 -22.68 -9.16
C ASN A 28 0.27 -24.04 -8.45
N LYS A 29 0.84 -25.00 -9.18
CA LYS A 29 1.19 -26.32 -8.67
C LYS A 29 2.70 -26.55 -8.77
N PHE A 30 3.25 -27.34 -7.86
CA PHE A 30 4.63 -27.80 -7.93
C PHE A 30 4.67 -29.24 -8.48
N VAL A 31 5.80 -29.61 -9.07
CA VAL A 31 5.97 -30.89 -9.77
C VAL A 31 6.57 -31.93 -8.83
N LEU A 32 6.02 -33.15 -8.86
CA LEU A 32 6.66 -34.35 -8.31
C LEU A 32 7.62 -34.92 -9.35
N GLU A 33 8.79 -35.36 -8.89
CA GLU A 33 9.78 -35.96 -9.79
C GLU A 33 9.30 -37.29 -10.36
N LEU A 34 9.57 -37.47 -11.65
CA LEU A 34 9.15 -38.63 -12.43
C LEU A 34 10.36 -39.54 -12.66
N PRO A 35 10.36 -40.78 -12.15
CA PRO A 35 11.39 -41.74 -12.53
C PRO A 35 11.27 -42.10 -14.02
N GLU A 36 12.39 -42.46 -14.63
CA GLU A 36 12.38 -43.07 -15.95
C GLU A 36 12.10 -44.56 -15.80
N LEU A 37 11.33 -45.13 -16.72
CA LEU A 37 11.07 -46.55 -16.75
C LEU A 37 11.47 -47.13 -18.10
N ASN A 38 12.24 -48.22 -18.04
CA ASN A 38 12.64 -48.95 -19.23
C ASN A 38 11.48 -49.81 -19.74
N ALA A 39 10.93 -49.40 -20.88
CA ALA A 39 9.94 -50.16 -21.63
C ALA A 39 10.65 -51.18 -22.53
N LYS A 40 10.28 -52.45 -22.36
CA LYS A 40 10.74 -53.55 -23.23
C LYS A 40 9.71 -53.80 -24.31
N THR A 41 10.16 -53.89 -25.55
CA THR A 41 9.32 -54.14 -26.72
C THR A 41 10.10 -54.97 -27.75
N LEU A 42 9.40 -55.51 -28.73
CA LEU A 42 9.97 -56.18 -29.89
C LEU A 42 9.68 -55.34 -31.12
N TYR A 43 10.64 -55.21 -32.03
CA TYR A 43 10.43 -54.45 -33.27
C TYR A 43 11.22 -55.06 -34.42
N THR A 44 10.88 -54.63 -35.64
CA THR A 44 11.65 -55.02 -36.82
C THR A 44 12.79 -54.04 -37.00
N LYS A 45 14.02 -54.55 -36.93
CA LYS A 45 15.22 -53.76 -37.14
C LYS A 45 15.66 -53.89 -38.59
N ASP A 46 15.80 -52.76 -39.27
CA ASP A 46 16.38 -52.74 -40.61
C ASP A 46 17.86 -53.14 -40.56
N ILE A 47 18.24 -54.07 -41.44
CA ILE A 47 19.63 -54.42 -41.69
C ILE A 47 20.10 -53.51 -42.82
N MET A 48 21.01 -52.60 -42.48
CA MET A 48 21.62 -51.66 -43.42
C MET A 48 23.00 -52.17 -43.82
N GLU A 49 23.32 -52.13 -45.11
CA GLU A 49 24.67 -52.33 -45.63
C GLU A 49 25.26 -50.95 -45.93
N GLU A 50 26.48 -50.69 -45.46
CA GLU A 50 27.20 -49.46 -45.78
C GLU A 50 27.55 -49.44 -47.27
N ASP A 51 27.51 -48.26 -47.89
CA ASP A 51 27.97 -48.10 -49.26
C ASP A 51 29.43 -48.61 -49.35
N PRO A 52 29.74 -49.56 -50.24
CA PRO A 52 31.09 -50.11 -50.40
C PRO A 52 32.19 -49.07 -50.63
N TRP A 53 31.81 -47.85 -51.05
CA TRP A 53 32.72 -46.74 -51.30
C TRP A 53 32.64 -45.62 -50.24
N GLY A 54 31.73 -45.71 -49.27
CA GLY A 54 31.60 -44.77 -48.15
C GLY A 54 31.09 -43.37 -48.50
N TYR A 55 30.51 -43.18 -49.70
CA TYR A 55 30.04 -41.88 -50.18
C TYR A 55 28.50 -41.74 -50.15
N GLY A 56 27.77 -42.84 -50.09
CA GLY A 56 26.30 -42.86 -50.04
C GLY A 56 25.71 -43.19 -48.66
N PRO A 57 24.43 -42.86 -48.41
CA PRO A 57 23.72 -43.33 -47.23
C PRO A 57 23.62 -44.87 -47.24
N PRO A 58 23.61 -45.53 -46.08
CA PRO A 58 23.44 -46.98 -45.99
C PRO A 58 22.17 -47.44 -46.70
N THR A 59 22.25 -48.54 -47.45
CA THR A 59 21.09 -49.15 -48.13
C THR A 59 20.51 -50.28 -47.31
N LYS A 60 19.18 -50.33 -47.20
CA LYS A 60 18.48 -51.44 -46.54
C LYS A 60 18.63 -52.72 -47.36
N VAL A 61 19.21 -53.76 -46.76
CA VAL A 61 19.47 -55.06 -47.39
C VAL A 61 18.71 -56.21 -46.75
N GLY A 62 18.05 -55.96 -45.63
CA GLY A 62 17.19 -56.94 -44.98
C GLY A 62 16.46 -56.37 -43.77
N GLU A 63 15.74 -57.25 -43.08
CA GLU A 63 15.01 -56.96 -41.86
C GLU A 63 15.24 -58.08 -40.85
N GLN A 64 15.44 -57.72 -39.59
CA GLN A 64 15.47 -58.66 -38.48
C GLN A 64 14.21 -58.47 -37.62
N PRO A 65 13.19 -59.33 -37.77
CA PRO A 65 11.97 -59.23 -36.98
C PRO A 65 12.23 -59.60 -35.52
N ASN A 66 11.33 -59.16 -34.63
CA ASN A 66 11.34 -59.47 -33.20
C ASN A 66 12.67 -59.16 -32.50
N THR A 67 13.34 -58.09 -32.92
CA THR A 67 14.54 -57.59 -32.24
C THR A 67 14.13 -56.95 -30.92
N GLU A 68 14.77 -57.35 -29.82
CA GLU A 68 14.51 -56.75 -28.51
C GLU A 68 14.98 -55.30 -28.46
N GLY A 69 14.08 -54.40 -28.05
CA GLY A 69 14.36 -52.99 -27.79
C GLY A 69 14.07 -52.64 -26.34
N THR A 70 14.95 -51.82 -25.74
CA THR A 70 14.72 -51.22 -24.43
C THR A 70 14.71 -49.70 -24.59
N PHE A 71 13.58 -49.07 -24.24
CA PHE A 71 13.35 -47.64 -24.40
C PHE A 71 13.12 -46.99 -23.04
N SER A 72 13.87 -45.93 -22.71
CA SER A 72 13.60 -45.15 -21.49
C SER A 72 12.37 -44.27 -21.71
N ILE A 73 11.32 -44.50 -20.91
CA ILE A 73 10.06 -43.77 -20.98
C ILE A 73 9.92 -42.89 -19.75
N ARG A 74 9.70 -41.59 -20.00
CA ARG A 74 9.32 -40.61 -18.98
C ARG A 74 8.03 -39.92 -19.41
N PRO A 75 6.98 -39.88 -18.57
CA PRO A 75 5.72 -39.28 -18.94
C PRO A 75 5.86 -37.82 -19.38
N THR A 76 5.22 -37.47 -20.50
CA THR A 76 5.12 -36.08 -20.95
C THR A 76 3.69 -35.75 -21.42
N ASP A 77 3.30 -34.49 -21.33
CA ASP A 77 2.00 -33.98 -21.75
C ASP A 77 1.81 -33.96 -23.27
N GLY A 78 2.86 -34.27 -24.03
CA GLY A 78 2.84 -34.43 -25.47
C GLY A 78 2.68 -33.15 -26.27
N LYS A 79 2.77 -31.99 -25.65
CA LYS A 79 2.47 -30.73 -26.36
C LYS A 79 3.64 -30.18 -27.17
N GLY A 80 4.89 -30.56 -26.88
CA GLY A 80 6.05 -30.14 -27.67
C GLY A 80 6.45 -28.66 -27.53
N ASN A 81 5.94 -27.97 -26.51
CA ASN A 81 5.98 -26.49 -26.43
C ASN A 81 7.19 -25.91 -25.68
N GLY A 82 8.13 -26.73 -25.19
CA GLY A 82 9.26 -26.29 -24.35
C GLY A 82 8.88 -25.72 -22.96
N LEU A 83 7.59 -25.56 -22.66
CA LEU A 83 7.02 -25.12 -21.38
C LEU A 83 6.47 -26.34 -20.63
N ASP A 84 6.87 -26.53 -19.36
CA ASP A 84 6.46 -27.60 -18.41
C ASP A 84 5.68 -28.77 -19.03
N SER A 85 6.40 -29.72 -19.62
CA SER A 85 5.83 -30.91 -20.26
C SER A 85 5.39 -32.00 -19.28
N THR A 86 5.41 -31.73 -17.97
CA THR A 86 4.99 -32.71 -16.96
C THR A 86 3.47 -32.90 -17.02
N PRO A 87 2.94 -34.14 -17.05
CA PRO A 87 1.51 -34.37 -16.97
C PRO A 87 0.91 -33.83 -15.67
N ASP A 88 -0.31 -33.28 -15.74
CA ASP A 88 -0.96 -32.60 -14.62
C ASP A 88 -1.23 -33.51 -13.41
N ILE A 89 -1.30 -34.83 -13.59
CA ILE A 89 -1.44 -35.77 -12.47
C ILE A 89 -0.27 -35.63 -11.49
N PHE A 90 0.94 -35.37 -11.98
CA PHE A 90 2.14 -35.25 -11.15
C PHE A 90 2.37 -33.83 -10.60
N LYS A 91 1.35 -32.99 -10.64
CA LYS A 91 1.39 -31.62 -10.13
C LYS A 91 0.53 -31.50 -8.88
N VAL A 92 1.16 -31.09 -7.78
CA VAL A 92 0.51 -30.95 -6.47
C VAL A 92 0.24 -29.48 -6.17
N SER A 93 -0.93 -29.22 -5.62
CA SER A 93 -1.36 -27.87 -5.24
C SER A 93 -0.56 -27.33 -4.06
N LEU A 94 -0.25 -26.03 -4.06
CA LEU A 94 0.48 -25.37 -2.98
C LEU A 94 -0.30 -25.29 -1.66
N ASN A 95 -1.63 -25.34 -1.72
CA ASN A 95 -2.49 -25.36 -0.53
C ASN A 95 -2.56 -26.74 0.16
N ASN A 96 -2.06 -27.81 -0.47
CA ASN A 96 -2.02 -29.13 0.15
C ASN A 96 -0.76 -29.23 1.02
N ALA A 97 -0.89 -29.31 2.34
CA ALA A 97 0.25 -29.41 3.25
C ALA A 97 0.60 -30.87 3.63
N ASP A 98 -0.15 -31.88 3.16
CA ASP A 98 0.03 -33.26 3.63
C ASP A 98 1.39 -33.86 3.26
N PHE A 99 1.99 -33.39 2.15
CA PHE A 99 3.34 -33.82 1.74
C PHE A 99 4.44 -33.31 2.67
N LEU A 100 4.13 -32.36 3.58
CA LEU A 100 5.07 -31.83 4.55
C LEU A 100 5.06 -32.60 5.88
N LYS A 101 4.15 -33.57 6.05
CA LYS A 101 4.04 -34.41 7.25
C LYS A 101 4.92 -35.66 7.11
N ASP A 102 5.44 -36.17 8.23
CA ASP A 102 6.18 -37.44 8.32
C ASP A 102 7.32 -37.59 7.29
N GLY A 103 8.03 -36.48 7.00
CA GLY A 103 9.11 -36.46 6.00
C GLY A 103 8.64 -36.71 4.56
N GLY A 104 7.35 -36.57 4.27
CA GLY A 104 6.74 -36.67 2.94
C GLY A 104 6.59 -38.10 2.40
N ARG A 105 7.15 -39.11 3.07
CA ARG A 105 7.13 -40.51 2.60
C ARG A 105 5.72 -41.08 2.57
N SER A 106 5.01 -40.99 3.68
CA SER A 106 3.63 -41.49 3.80
C SER A 106 2.70 -40.86 2.76
N TYR A 107 2.91 -39.57 2.46
CA TYR A 107 2.18 -38.87 1.42
C TYR A 107 2.47 -39.44 0.03
N LEU A 108 3.74 -39.61 -0.34
CA LEU A 108 4.12 -40.13 -1.66
C LEU A 108 3.64 -41.57 -1.88
N GLU A 109 3.72 -42.42 -0.85
CA GLU A 109 3.21 -43.80 -0.88
C GLU A 109 1.70 -43.82 -1.14
N LYS A 110 0.93 -43.09 -0.32
CA LYS A 110 -0.53 -42.99 -0.47
C LYS A 110 -0.93 -42.35 -1.80
N TRP A 111 -0.22 -41.30 -2.21
CA TRP A 111 -0.46 -40.61 -3.48
C TRP A 111 -0.25 -41.55 -4.66
N PHE A 112 0.84 -42.33 -4.66
CA PHE A 112 1.12 -43.29 -5.73
C PHE A 112 0.03 -44.38 -5.80
N ASP A 113 -0.34 -44.97 -4.65
CA ASP A 113 -1.36 -46.01 -4.61
C ASP A 113 -2.73 -45.51 -5.08
N THR A 114 -3.09 -44.28 -4.68
CA THR A 114 -4.35 -43.63 -5.10
C THR A 114 -4.39 -43.34 -6.60
N ASN A 115 -3.24 -43.04 -7.21
CA ASN A 115 -3.14 -42.63 -8.61
C ASN A 115 -2.55 -43.72 -9.52
N LYS A 116 -2.41 -44.96 -9.03
CA LYS A 116 -1.70 -46.07 -9.70
C LYS A 116 -2.10 -46.24 -11.16
N ASP A 117 -3.39 -46.35 -11.45
CA ASP A 117 -3.89 -46.58 -12.80
C ASP A 117 -3.64 -45.38 -13.73
N ALA A 118 -3.76 -44.16 -13.21
CA ALA A 118 -3.51 -42.94 -13.96
C ALA A 118 -2.01 -42.77 -14.28
N ILE A 119 -1.14 -43.12 -13.32
CA ILE A 119 0.32 -43.14 -13.51
C ILE A 119 0.68 -44.13 -14.62
N ILE A 120 0.24 -45.39 -14.50
CA ILE A 120 0.50 -46.44 -15.50
C ILE A 120 0.01 -46.00 -16.88
N LYS A 121 -1.20 -45.47 -16.96
CA LYS A 121 -1.76 -44.93 -18.21
C LYS A 121 -0.88 -43.83 -18.79
N SER A 122 -0.36 -42.91 -17.98
CA SER A 122 0.50 -41.82 -18.44
C SER A 122 1.83 -42.30 -19.03
N TYR A 123 2.45 -43.31 -18.44
CA TYR A 123 3.64 -43.93 -19.02
C TYR A 123 3.30 -44.68 -20.31
N LYS A 124 2.22 -45.46 -20.32
CA LYS A 124 1.77 -46.20 -21.51
C LYS A 124 1.48 -45.26 -22.67
N THR A 125 0.75 -44.17 -22.46
CA THR A 125 0.50 -43.16 -23.50
C THR A 125 1.79 -42.56 -24.07
N THR A 126 2.82 -42.39 -23.24
CA THR A 126 4.11 -41.88 -23.72
C THR A 126 4.84 -42.94 -24.53
N ALA A 127 4.85 -44.20 -24.08
CA ALA A 127 5.44 -45.33 -24.79
C ALA A 127 4.75 -45.55 -26.15
N ASP A 128 3.42 -45.55 -26.16
CA ASP A 128 2.59 -45.74 -27.35
C ASP A 128 2.80 -44.63 -28.40
N ARG A 129 3.29 -43.45 -27.98
CA ARG A 129 3.67 -42.37 -28.89
C ARG A 129 5.12 -42.49 -29.35
N MET A 130 6.07 -42.55 -28.41
CA MET A 130 7.50 -42.43 -28.70
C MET A 130 8.08 -43.68 -29.37
N ILE A 131 7.70 -44.88 -28.91
CA ILE A 131 8.34 -46.11 -29.39
C ILE A 131 8.07 -46.34 -30.88
N PRO A 132 6.83 -46.20 -31.41
CA PRO A 132 6.58 -46.33 -32.83
C PRO A 132 7.35 -45.35 -33.70
N GLU A 133 7.60 -44.12 -33.22
CA GLU A 133 8.43 -43.12 -33.92
C GLU A 133 9.87 -43.62 -34.08
N PHE A 134 10.43 -44.28 -33.07
CA PHE A 134 11.79 -44.83 -33.13
C PHE A 134 11.90 -46.15 -33.89
N THR A 135 10.81 -46.92 -34.00
CA THR A 135 10.83 -48.26 -34.59
C THR A 135 10.09 -48.35 -35.92
N ASN A 136 9.82 -47.23 -36.59
CA ASN A 136 9.05 -47.15 -37.84
C ASN A 136 7.69 -47.88 -37.77
N GLY A 137 7.01 -47.79 -36.62
CA GLY A 137 5.69 -48.40 -36.41
C GLY A 137 5.68 -49.92 -36.20
N THR A 138 6.84 -50.59 -36.16
CA THR A 138 6.92 -52.07 -36.07
C THR A 138 6.94 -52.62 -34.64
N ALA A 139 6.92 -51.74 -33.63
CA ALA A 139 6.98 -52.14 -32.23
C ALA A 139 5.72 -52.85 -31.75
N HIS A 140 5.92 -53.93 -31.00
CA HIS A 140 4.87 -54.74 -30.40
C HIS A 140 5.40 -55.49 -29.16
N THR A 141 4.48 -55.95 -28.33
CA THR A 141 4.73 -56.78 -27.16
C THR A 141 4.80 -58.25 -27.56
N ALA A 142 5.44 -59.10 -26.75
CA ALA A 142 5.61 -60.52 -27.07
C ALA A 142 4.27 -61.29 -27.22
N ASP A 143 3.19 -60.81 -26.61
CA ASP A 143 1.84 -61.36 -26.74
C ASP A 143 1.02 -60.69 -27.86
N GLY A 144 1.58 -59.69 -28.54
CA GLY A 144 0.94 -58.95 -29.63
C GLY A 144 -0.11 -57.93 -29.19
N ASN A 145 -0.33 -57.72 -27.88
CA ASN A 145 -1.48 -56.94 -27.36
C ASN A 145 -1.16 -55.46 -27.05
N GLY A 146 -0.16 -54.88 -27.71
CA GLY A 146 0.22 -53.47 -27.54
C GLY A 146 1.70 -53.23 -27.78
N ILE A 147 2.18 -52.00 -27.50
CA ILE A 147 3.57 -51.58 -27.71
C ILE A 147 4.43 -51.81 -26.46
N TYR A 148 3.82 -51.67 -25.28
CA TYR A 148 4.44 -51.94 -23.98
C TYR A 148 3.38 -52.41 -22.97
N THR A 149 3.78 -53.33 -22.09
CA THR A 149 2.97 -53.83 -20.97
C THR A 149 3.72 -53.64 -19.65
N PHE A 150 2.96 -53.33 -18.60
CA PHE A 150 3.46 -53.20 -17.24
C PHE A 150 3.19 -54.50 -16.47
N ASP A 151 4.23 -55.13 -15.96
CA ASP A 151 4.09 -56.20 -14.97
C ASP A 151 4.02 -55.64 -13.53
N GLU A 152 3.51 -56.44 -12.59
CA GLU A 152 3.35 -56.00 -11.19
C GLU A 152 4.68 -55.60 -10.54
N LYS A 153 5.77 -56.30 -10.87
CA LYS A 153 7.11 -56.03 -10.33
C LYS A 153 7.68 -54.71 -10.84
N GLN A 154 7.43 -54.36 -12.09
CA GLN A 154 7.77 -53.07 -12.69
C GLN A 154 7.00 -51.94 -12.00
N VAL A 155 5.72 -52.15 -11.67
CA VAL A 155 4.92 -51.15 -10.96
C VAL A 155 5.43 -50.95 -9.52
N GLU A 156 5.79 -52.02 -8.81
CA GLU A 156 6.42 -51.91 -7.48
C GLU A 156 7.77 -51.18 -7.54
N THR A 157 8.60 -51.52 -8.53
CA THR A 157 9.90 -50.84 -8.77
C THR A 157 9.68 -49.36 -9.08
N LEU A 158 8.67 -49.04 -9.89
CA LEU A 158 8.31 -47.67 -10.24
C LEU A 158 7.89 -46.87 -9.00
N LYS A 159 7.10 -47.48 -8.10
CA LYS A 159 6.70 -46.86 -6.83
C LYS A 159 7.92 -46.52 -5.98
N GLN A 160 8.84 -47.47 -5.81
CA GLN A 160 10.07 -47.26 -5.04
C GLN A 160 10.91 -46.13 -5.64
N GLN A 161 11.19 -46.19 -6.95
CA GLN A 161 11.95 -45.15 -7.65
C GLN A 161 11.28 -43.78 -7.59
N PHE A 162 9.95 -43.72 -7.65
CA PHE A 162 9.19 -42.47 -7.51
C PHE A 162 9.40 -41.85 -6.13
N ILE A 163 9.32 -42.63 -5.07
CA ILE A 163 9.54 -42.16 -3.69
C ILE A 163 10.98 -41.70 -3.52
N GLU A 164 11.96 -42.51 -3.95
CA GLU A 164 13.38 -42.20 -3.84
C GLU A 164 13.75 -40.95 -4.65
N LYS A 165 13.21 -40.79 -5.86
CA LYS A 165 13.51 -39.62 -6.69
C LYS A 165 12.97 -38.31 -6.08
N ASN A 166 11.88 -38.38 -5.31
CA ASN A 166 11.33 -37.20 -4.63
C ASN A 166 12.00 -36.92 -3.28
N LEU A 167 12.46 -37.95 -2.55
CA LEU A 167 12.99 -37.79 -1.19
C LEU A 167 14.52 -37.82 -1.07
N LEU A 168 15.19 -38.53 -1.97
CA LEU A 168 16.64 -38.79 -1.90
C LEU A 168 17.42 -38.09 -3.02
N THR A 169 16.74 -37.59 -4.05
CA THR A 169 17.40 -36.74 -5.05
C THR A 169 17.58 -35.35 -4.49
N ASP A 170 18.84 -34.97 -4.35
CA ASP A 170 19.21 -33.64 -3.89
C ASP A 170 19.05 -32.59 -5.01
N LYS A 171 18.38 -31.48 -4.67
CA LYS A 171 18.30 -30.28 -5.49
C LYS A 171 18.69 -29.04 -4.68
N THR A 172 19.21 -28.04 -5.38
CA THR A 172 19.49 -26.72 -4.81
C THR A 172 18.27 -25.83 -4.99
N ILE A 173 17.96 -25.05 -3.96
CA ILE A 173 17.07 -23.90 -4.08
C ILE A 173 17.89 -22.69 -4.53
N GLY A 174 17.27 -21.74 -5.23
CA GLY A 174 17.91 -20.56 -5.82
C GLY A 174 18.36 -19.49 -4.81
N VAL A 175 18.93 -19.90 -3.68
CA VAL A 175 19.43 -19.04 -2.62
C VAL A 175 20.93 -19.30 -2.45
N THR A 176 21.73 -18.25 -2.60
CA THR A 176 23.20 -18.34 -2.48
C THR A 176 23.59 -18.91 -1.12
N GLY A 177 24.47 -19.92 -1.12
CA GLY A 177 24.93 -20.59 0.11
C GLY A 177 23.94 -21.63 0.67
N SER A 178 22.84 -21.91 -0.03
CA SER A 178 21.89 -22.92 0.39
C SER A 178 22.47 -24.34 0.34
N ALA A 179 22.14 -25.15 1.34
CA ALA A 179 22.31 -26.60 1.30
C ALA A 179 21.44 -27.25 0.21
N LYS A 180 21.74 -28.52 -0.09
CA LYS A 180 20.89 -29.36 -0.94
C LYS A 180 19.69 -29.87 -0.14
N TYR A 181 18.55 -29.98 -0.80
CA TYR A 181 17.30 -30.46 -0.23
C TYR A 181 16.71 -31.58 -1.10
N PRO A 182 15.89 -32.49 -0.52
CA PRO A 182 15.06 -33.40 -1.29
C PRO A 182 14.31 -32.68 -2.41
N ALA A 183 14.23 -33.30 -3.59
CA ALA A 183 13.60 -32.72 -4.76
C ALA A 183 12.16 -32.28 -4.50
N LEU A 184 11.41 -33.02 -3.67
CA LEU A 184 10.07 -32.65 -3.21
C LEU A 184 10.05 -31.25 -2.56
N LEU A 185 10.94 -31.02 -1.59
CA LEU A 185 11.03 -29.76 -0.87
C LEU A 185 11.54 -28.64 -1.76
N SER A 186 12.55 -28.91 -2.58
CA SER A 186 13.12 -27.93 -3.49
C SER A 186 12.10 -27.48 -4.55
N ASN A 187 11.33 -28.41 -5.13
CA ASN A 187 10.31 -28.09 -6.11
C ASN A 187 9.17 -27.29 -5.48
N PHE A 188 8.75 -27.64 -4.26
CA PHE A 188 7.76 -26.88 -3.50
C PHE A 188 8.24 -25.46 -3.21
N PHE A 189 9.43 -25.32 -2.60
CA PHE A 189 10.00 -24.01 -2.25
C PHE A 189 10.16 -23.10 -3.47
N SER A 190 10.74 -23.62 -4.55
CA SER A 190 10.93 -22.85 -5.79
C SER A 190 9.59 -22.38 -6.36
N LYS A 191 8.54 -23.19 -6.26
CA LYS A 191 7.20 -22.79 -6.72
C LYS A 191 6.57 -21.75 -5.82
N VAL A 192 6.69 -21.89 -4.49
CA VAL A 192 6.26 -20.85 -3.53
C VAL A 192 6.98 -19.55 -3.83
N ASN A 193 8.30 -19.56 -3.94
CA ASN A 193 9.09 -18.36 -4.23
C ASN A 193 8.64 -17.69 -5.53
N SER A 194 8.49 -18.46 -6.61
CA SER A 194 8.03 -17.95 -7.90
C SER A 194 6.64 -17.31 -7.84
N VAL A 195 5.69 -17.93 -7.11
CA VAL A 195 4.34 -17.37 -6.94
C VAL A 195 4.43 -16.06 -6.19
N LEU A 196 5.14 -16.04 -5.05
CA LEU A 196 5.29 -14.85 -4.23
C LEU A 196 5.98 -13.72 -5.01
N GLU A 197 7.11 -13.96 -5.68
CA GLU A 197 7.79 -12.95 -6.51
C GLU A 197 6.86 -12.32 -7.54
N ARG A 198 6.06 -13.13 -8.23
CA ARG A 198 5.12 -12.62 -9.24
C ARG A 198 3.97 -11.81 -8.63
N THR A 199 3.43 -12.22 -7.48
CA THR A 199 2.29 -11.53 -6.85
C THR A 199 2.64 -10.12 -6.37
N ASP A 200 3.90 -9.92 -5.94
CA ASP A 200 4.37 -8.61 -5.47
C ASP A 200 5.13 -7.82 -6.55
N GLY A 201 4.91 -8.16 -7.83
CA GLY A 201 5.52 -7.43 -8.96
C GLY A 201 7.05 -7.45 -8.95
N TYR A 202 7.66 -8.52 -8.42
CA TYR A 202 9.11 -8.67 -8.22
C TYR A 202 9.73 -7.59 -7.31
N SER A 203 8.92 -7.01 -6.42
CA SER A 203 9.39 -6.06 -5.41
C SER A 203 10.42 -6.71 -4.47
N LYS A 204 11.48 -5.96 -4.18
CA LYS A 204 12.48 -6.30 -3.14
C LYS A 204 12.11 -5.78 -1.75
N LEU A 205 10.99 -5.07 -1.62
CA LEU A 205 10.51 -4.51 -0.36
C LEU A 205 9.88 -5.59 0.52
N PRO A 206 9.79 -5.36 1.85
CA PRO A 206 9.01 -6.22 2.74
C PRO A 206 7.59 -6.43 2.22
N ARG A 207 7.13 -7.68 2.28
CA ARG A 207 5.85 -8.09 1.72
C ARG A 207 4.73 -7.77 2.71
N GLU A 208 3.93 -6.74 2.41
CA GLU A 208 2.87 -6.25 3.29
C GLU A 208 1.88 -7.35 3.71
N ALA A 209 1.49 -8.22 2.76
CA ALA A 209 0.56 -9.32 3.02
C ALA A 209 1.11 -10.32 4.05
N LEU A 210 2.43 -10.54 4.10
CA LEU A 210 3.06 -11.34 5.15
C LEU A 210 3.06 -10.62 6.49
N GLY A 211 3.22 -9.28 6.50
CA GLY A 211 3.12 -8.45 7.71
C GLY A 211 1.78 -8.62 8.44
N ASN A 212 0.67 -8.74 7.70
CA ASN A 212 -0.64 -9.05 8.28
C ASN A 212 -0.72 -10.47 8.89
N ALA A 213 0.06 -11.43 8.39
CA ALA A 213 0.05 -12.81 8.85
C ALA A 213 0.99 -13.06 10.04
N THR A 214 2.14 -12.37 10.09
CA THR A 214 3.22 -12.56 11.09
C THR A 214 3.34 -11.42 12.10
N GLY A 215 2.65 -10.30 11.88
CA GLY A 215 3.02 -9.00 12.44
C GLY A 215 4.15 -8.35 11.64
N ASN A 216 4.25 -7.02 11.70
CA ASN A 216 5.32 -6.27 11.06
C ASN A 216 6.65 -6.50 11.81
N VAL A 217 7.42 -7.48 11.35
CA VAL A 217 8.69 -7.89 11.99
C VAL A 217 9.86 -6.95 11.62
N ILE A 218 9.74 -6.22 10.51
CA ILE A 218 10.76 -5.26 10.05
C ILE A 218 10.28 -3.84 10.40
N PRO A 219 10.93 -3.14 11.35
CA PRO A 219 10.64 -1.73 11.59
C PRO A 219 11.01 -0.95 10.33
N THR A 220 10.02 -0.31 9.72
CA THR A 220 10.23 0.52 8.54
C THR A 220 10.35 1.97 9.01
N GLU A 221 11.49 2.60 8.76
CA GLU A 221 11.68 4.02 9.03
C GLU A 221 11.08 4.84 7.88
N GLY A 222 10.28 5.85 8.20
CA GLY A 222 9.62 6.70 7.21
C GLY A 222 9.14 8.01 7.82
N VAL A 223 8.93 9.02 6.97
CA VAL A 223 8.43 10.33 7.38
C VAL A 223 6.91 10.32 7.34
N ILE A 224 6.27 10.53 8.48
CA ILE A 224 4.81 10.71 8.57
C ILE A 224 4.53 12.21 8.69
N ILE A 225 3.75 12.75 7.76
CA ILE A 225 3.27 14.12 7.87
C ILE A 225 2.04 14.12 8.78
N GLN A 226 2.20 14.64 9.99
CA GLN A 226 1.07 14.90 10.86
C GLN A 226 0.41 16.22 10.45
N ARG A 227 -0.92 16.19 10.33
CA ARG A 227 -1.70 17.41 10.16
C ARG A 227 -1.74 18.18 11.48
N ASP A 228 -1.21 19.39 11.49
CA ASP A 228 -1.42 20.30 12.61
C ASP A 228 -2.88 20.75 12.65
N VAL A 229 -3.55 20.43 13.76
CA VAL A 229 -4.94 20.80 14.02
C VAL A 229 -4.94 21.63 15.29
N ILE A 230 -5.46 22.86 15.21
CA ILE A 230 -5.68 23.68 16.40
C ILE A 230 -6.66 22.92 17.32
N PRO A 231 -6.25 22.56 18.55
CA PRO A 231 -7.12 21.89 19.48
C PRO A 231 -8.26 22.82 19.93
N ALA A 232 -9.42 22.24 20.21
CA ALA A 232 -10.55 22.98 20.75
C ALA A 232 -10.24 23.49 22.17
N VAL A 233 -10.49 24.77 22.43
CA VAL A 233 -10.38 25.35 23.76
C VAL A 233 -11.56 24.88 24.61
N ARG A 234 -11.33 24.05 25.65
CA ARG A 234 -12.46 23.51 26.45
C ARG A 234 -13.00 24.51 27.45
N ARG A 235 -12.14 25.35 28.03
CA ARG A 235 -12.52 26.40 28.98
C ARG A 235 -11.75 27.68 28.70
N ALA A 236 -12.45 28.80 28.73
CA ALA A 236 -11.85 30.12 28.57
C ALA A 236 -12.57 31.17 29.43
N SER A 237 -11.84 32.22 29.78
CA SER A 237 -12.37 33.43 30.41
C SER A 237 -12.20 34.58 29.43
N PHE A 238 -13.29 35.33 29.21
CA PHE A 238 -13.32 36.50 28.34
C PHE A 238 -13.78 37.72 29.14
N ILE A 239 -13.02 38.81 29.04
CA ILE A 239 -13.36 40.11 29.64
C ILE A 239 -13.28 41.17 28.55
N GLN A 240 -14.29 42.02 28.45
CA GLN A 240 -14.34 43.12 27.50
C GLN A 240 -14.75 44.40 28.20
N TYR A 241 -13.97 45.46 27.97
CA TYR A 241 -14.27 46.82 28.35
C TYR A 241 -14.57 47.64 27.10
N ARG A 242 -15.65 48.43 27.12
CA ARG A 242 -16.08 49.29 26.02
C ARG A 242 -16.35 50.68 26.55
N GLN A 243 -15.78 51.69 25.91
CA GLN A 243 -15.97 53.08 26.30
C GLN A 243 -16.23 53.93 25.07
N GLN A 244 -17.29 54.73 25.13
CA GLN A 244 -17.52 55.79 24.17
C GLN A 244 -16.68 57.00 24.58
N VAL A 245 -15.75 57.40 23.73
CA VAL A 245 -14.85 58.54 23.98
C VAL A 245 -15.55 59.84 23.62
N ASN A 246 -16.35 59.85 22.55
CA ASN A 246 -17.22 60.95 22.17
C ASN A 246 -18.39 60.45 21.30
N ASN A 247 -19.21 61.36 20.78
CA ASN A 247 -20.39 61.02 19.99
C ASN A 247 -20.09 60.24 18.69
N LYS A 248 -18.83 60.17 18.26
CA LYS A 248 -18.42 59.46 17.03
C LYS A 248 -17.40 58.34 17.27
N LEU A 249 -16.69 58.32 18.39
CA LEU A 249 -15.59 57.40 18.66
C LEU A 249 -15.89 56.49 19.85
N GLY A 250 -15.85 55.18 19.60
CA GLY A 250 -15.84 54.14 20.61
C GLY A 250 -14.51 53.40 20.62
N VAL A 251 -14.05 53.03 21.81
CA VAL A 251 -12.87 52.19 22.03
C VAL A 251 -13.26 50.94 22.80
N THR A 252 -12.63 49.83 22.46
CA THR A 252 -12.85 48.55 23.13
C THR A 252 -11.50 47.92 23.46
N ALA A 253 -11.40 47.31 24.63
CA ALA A 253 -10.27 46.50 25.02
C ALA A 253 -10.81 45.16 25.50
N TRP A 254 -10.20 44.07 25.09
CA TRP A 254 -10.65 42.74 25.48
C TRP A 254 -9.49 41.79 25.72
N TYR A 255 -9.75 40.83 26.60
CA TYR A 255 -8.81 39.83 27.03
C TYR A 255 -9.47 38.46 27.03
N LEU A 256 -8.84 37.49 26.36
CA LEU A 256 -9.27 36.09 26.30
C LEU A 256 -8.16 35.18 26.80
N ARG A 257 -8.46 34.31 27.76
CA ARG A 257 -7.50 33.34 28.30
C ARG A 257 -8.11 31.96 28.39
N SER A 258 -7.44 30.93 27.85
CA SER A 258 -7.82 29.53 28.08
C SER A 258 -7.44 29.11 29.50
N THR A 259 -8.32 28.35 30.16
CA THR A 259 -8.14 27.85 31.53
C THR A 259 -8.25 26.33 31.58
N GLY A 260 -7.62 25.70 32.58
CA GLY A 260 -7.42 24.25 32.63
C GLY A 260 -6.06 23.85 32.06
N HIS A 261 -5.37 22.93 32.73
CA HIS A 261 -4.10 22.36 32.26
C HIS A 261 -4.38 21.40 31.11
N GLU A 262 -4.57 21.94 29.92
CA GLU A 262 -4.69 21.18 28.69
C GLU A 262 -3.30 21.05 28.10
N ASN A 263 -2.57 20.01 28.52
CA ASN A 263 -1.30 19.66 27.88
C ASN A 263 -1.61 19.17 26.46
N HIS A 264 -1.34 20.02 25.47
CA HIS A 264 -1.40 19.64 24.07
C HIS A 264 0.02 19.28 23.62
N THR A 265 0.23 18.00 23.31
CA THR A 265 1.52 17.50 22.84
C THR A 265 1.52 17.40 21.32
N VAL A 266 2.53 18.02 20.71
CA VAL A 266 2.86 17.88 19.29
C VAL A 266 4.09 17.01 19.14
N HIS A 267 4.16 16.27 18.05
CA HIS A 267 5.31 15.43 17.69
C HIS A 267 5.95 15.98 16.42
N TYR A 268 7.28 16.06 16.41
CA TYR A 268 8.03 16.48 15.22
C TYR A 268 9.32 15.68 15.09
N THR A 269 9.79 15.55 13.86
CA THR A 269 11.06 14.89 13.54
C THR A 269 12.23 15.84 13.80
N SER A 270 13.28 15.34 14.42
CA SER A 270 14.54 16.04 14.69
C SER A 270 15.74 15.19 14.24
N ASP A 271 16.94 15.78 14.25
CA ASP A 271 18.20 15.07 14.04
C ASP A 271 18.45 13.88 14.97
N LYS A 272 17.75 13.81 16.12
CA LYS A 272 17.91 12.76 17.14
C LYS A 272 16.72 11.79 17.18
N GLY A 273 15.84 11.84 16.19
CA GLY A 273 14.61 11.04 16.11
C GLY A 273 13.35 11.86 16.39
N ASN A 274 12.32 11.20 16.92
CA ASN A 274 11.04 11.85 17.21
C ASN A 274 11.09 12.61 18.53
N GLU A 275 10.88 13.91 18.47
CA GLU A 275 10.73 14.76 19.65
C GLU A 275 9.25 15.06 19.90
N SER A 276 8.94 15.43 21.15
CA SER A 276 7.60 15.86 21.53
C SER A 276 7.68 17.15 22.34
N HIS A 277 6.74 18.06 22.09
CA HIS A 277 6.65 19.31 22.82
C HIS A 277 5.23 19.50 23.34
N SER A 278 5.10 19.85 24.61
CA SER A 278 3.81 19.97 25.28
C SER A 278 3.51 21.41 25.66
N PHE A 279 2.37 21.91 25.22
CA PHE A 279 1.89 23.25 25.54
C PHE A 279 0.82 23.18 26.62
N GLY A 280 1.00 23.88 27.74
CA GLY A 280 -0.01 23.96 28.80
C GLY A 280 -1.07 25.05 28.59
N ARG A 281 -1.00 25.82 27.50
CA ARG A 281 -1.94 26.92 27.23
C ARG A 281 -2.07 27.22 25.75
N LEU A 282 -3.32 27.22 25.28
CA LEU A 282 -3.66 27.48 23.89
C LEU A 282 -3.87 28.99 23.63
N ALA A 283 -4.72 29.65 24.44
CA ALA A 283 -5.11 31.05 24.24
C ALA A 283 -4.69 31.98 25.38
N ASN A 284 -4.04 33.09 25.03
CA ASN A 284 -3.75 34.22 25.90
C ASN A 284 -3.72 35.49 25.04
N VAL A 285 -4.90 35.96 24.67
CA VAL A 285 -5.11 36.98 23.64
C VAL A 285 -5.48 38.31 24.25
N PHE A 286 -4.77 39.36 23.85
CA PHE A 286 -5.12 40.74 24.13
C PHE A 286 -5.56 41.41 22.85
N GLY A 287 -6.67 42.14 22.88
CA GLY A 287 -7.17 42.88 21.74
C GLY A 287 -7.63 44.29 22.08
N LEU A 288 -7.49 45.17 21.10
CA LEU A 288 -7.94 46.56 21.12
C LEU A 288 -8.74 46.81 19.86
N GLY A 289 -9.91 47.43 20.02
CA GLY A 289 -10.80 47.79 18.93
C GLY A 289 -11.15 49.26 18.96
N LEU A 290 -11.28 49.87 17.79
CA LEU A 290 -11.71 51.24 17.57
C LEU A 290 -12.93 51.21 16.66
N LYS A 291 -13.94 52.03 16.96
CA LYS A 291 -15.09 52.25 16.07
C LYS A 291 -15.32 53.74 15.91
N TYR A 292 -15.33 54.20 14.67
CA TYR A 292 -15.52 55.60 14.32
C TYR A 292 -16.76 55.75 13.41
N GLN A 293 -17.73 56.55 13.84
CA GLN A 293 -18.90 56.93 13.04
C GLN A 293 -18.52 58.08 12.10
N ILE A 294 -18.67 57.84 10.79
CA ILE A 294 -18.38 58.82 9.75
C ILE A 294 -19.61 59.70 9.51
N GLY A 295 -20.79 59.09 9.43
CA GLY A 295 -22.08 59.75 9.31
C GLY A 295 -23.16 58.98 10.08
N ASP A 296 -24.42 59.34 9.87
CA ASP A 296 -25.54 58.83 10.68
C ASP A 296 -25.72 57.31 10.57
N ASN A 297 -25.40 56.74 9.39
CA ASN A 297 -25.54 55.32 9.10
C ASN A 297 -24.23 54.68 8.61
N THR A 298 -23.06 55.29 8.85
CA THR A 298 -21.77 54.75 8.37
C THR A 298 -20.72 54.72 9.46
N ALA A 299 -19.98 53.61 9.54
CA ALA A 299 -18.93 53.45 10.52
C ALA A 299 -17.73 52.68 9.97
N VAL A 300 -16.55 53.02 10.47
CA VAL A 300 -15.34 52.21 10.32
C VAL A 300 -15.01 51.59 11.67
N SER A 301 -14.64 50.32 11.66
CA SER A 301 -14.10 49.63 12.83
C SER A 301 -12.76 49.00 12.51
N PHE A 302 -11.86 49.05 13.48
CA PHE A 302 -10.54 48.43 13.40
C PHE A 302 -10.28 47.65 14.69
N ASP A 303 -9.95 46.38 14.57
CA ASP A 303 -9.57 45.51 15.67
C ASP A 303 -8.14 45.03 15.47
N TYR A 304 -7.34 45.02 16.54
CA TYR A 304 -5.99 44.48 16.57
C TYR A 304 -5.83 43.60 17.81
N GLY A 305 -5.15 42.47 17.69
CA GLY A 305 -4.79 41.69 18.86
C GLY A 305 -3.63 40.72 18.66
N GLN A 306 -3.17 40.13 19.77
CA GLN A 306 -2.01 39.26 19.83
C GLN A 306 -2.26 38.07 20.74
N ASN A 307 -1.91 36.86 20.28
CA ASN A 307 -1.86 35.68 21.14
C ASN A 307 -0.44 35.49 21.70
N ARG A 308 -0.31 35.52 23.03
CA ARG A 308 0.98 35.50 23.73
C ARG A 308 1.28 34.14 24.36
N THR A 309 0.82 33.05 23.76
CA THR A 309 1.14 31.68 24.20
C THR A 309 2.32 31.11 23.44
N ASP A 310 3.05 30.20 24.08
CA ASP A 310 4.10 29.42 23.41
C ASP A 310 3.51 28.55 22.30
N PHE A 311 2.28 28.06 22.48
CA PHE A 311 1.52 27.39 21.42
C PHE A 311 1.33 28.31 20.19
N GLY A 312 0.84 29.54 20.40
CA GLY A 312 0.66 30.49 19.30
C GLY A 312 1.96 30.81 18.59
N ARG A 313 3.07 30.94 19.32
CA ARG A 313 4.41 31.14 18.74
C ARG A 313 4.90 29.90 17.98
N TYR A 314 4.64 28.69 18.48
CA TYR A 314 5.00 27.45 17.81
C TYR A 314 4.26 27.32 16.48
N MET A 315 2.95 27.57 16.47
CA MET A 315 2.14 27.58 15.24
C MET A 315 2.63 28.66 14.28
N ASN A 316 2.98 29.86 14.76
CA ASN A 316 3.57 30.91 13.91
C ASN A 316 5.00 30.61 13.41
N GLY A 317 5.52 29.42 13.73
CA GLY A 317 6.81 28.89 13.30
C GLY A 317 6.73 28.13 11.98
N GLY A 318 7.67 27.20 11.78
CA GLY A 318 7.64 26.29 10.63
C GLY A 318 8.76 25.25 10.68
N SER A 319 8.65 24.22 9.85
CA SER A 319 9.64 23.16 9.78
C SER A 319 10.98 23.65 9.23
N ILE A 320 12.07 23.05 9.71
CA ILE A 320 13.43 23.27 9.20
C ILE A 320 13.70 22.17 8.18
N TYR A 321 13.89 22.58 6.92
CA TYR A 321 14.21 21.69 5.82
C TYR A 321 15.69 21.80 5.44
N GLN A 322 16.34 20.67 5.21
CA GLN A 322 17.67 20.63 4.59
C GLN A 322 17.61 19.78 3.32
N SER A 323 18.08 20.36 2.21
CA SER A 323 18.24 19.60 0.95
C SER A 323 19.29 18.52 1.14
N THR A 324 19.01 17.29 0.74
CA THR A 324 20.00 16.20 0.73
C THR A 324 20.71 16.07 -0.62
N ALA A 325 20.68 17.09 -1.48
CA ALA A 325 21.28 17.04 -2.81
C ALA A 325 22.78 16.65 -2.80
N ASP A 326 23.49 16.90 -1.69
CA ASP A 326 24.91 16.54 -1.52
C ASP A 326 25.13 15.23 -0.73
N LYS A 327 24.06 14.54 -0.29
CA LYS A 327 24.17 13.24 0.38
C LYS A 327 23.90 12.13 -0.63
N VAL A 328 24.93 11.37 -0.95
CA VAL A 328 24.81 10.11 -1.69
C VAL A 328 24.15 9.10 -0.76
N TYR A 329 22.83 8.94 -0.88
CA TYR A 329 22.14 7.76 -0.37
C TYR A 329 22.18 6.69 -1.45
N ASP A 330 22.37 5.42 -1.08
CA ASP A 330 22.24 4.23 -1.95
C ASP A 330 20.76 4.00 -2.39
N ASN A 331 20.05 5.05 -2.80
CA ASN A 331 18.67 4.98 -3.25
C ASN A 331 18.60 5.25 -4.78
N PRO A 332 18.10 4.31 -5.60
CA PRO A 332 18.15 4.42 -7.08
C PRO A 332 17.25 5.49 -7.72
N ALA A 333 16.61 6.37 -6.95
CA ALA A 333 15.77 7.43 -7.50
C ALA A 333 16.45 8.78 -7.26
N GLY A 334 17.09 9.30 -8.31
CA GLY A 334 17.88 10.56 -8.31
C GLY A 334 17.08 11.85 -8.10
N ASN A 335 16.17 11.88 -7.13
CA ASN A 335 15.50 13.10 -6.68
C ASN A 335 16.10 13.57 -5.35
N PRO A 336 16.32 14.89 -5.15
CA PRO A 336 16.72 15.41 -3.86
C PRO A 336 15.64 15.06 -2.82
N GLN A 337 16.03 14.29 -1.80
CA GLN A 337 15.20 14.09 -0.63
C GLN A 337 15.34 15.35 0.25
N PHE A 338 14.27 15.79 0.89
CA PHE A 338 14.36 16.85 1.91
C PHE A 338 14.38 16.16 3.27
N GLU A 339 15.40 16.45 4.08
CA GLU A 339 15.44 16.02 5.48
C GLU A 339 14.74 17.07 6.35
N LEU A 340 13.76 16.62 7.16
CA LEU A 340 13.14 17.44 8.19
C LEU A 340 14.06 17.44 9.43
N LYS A 341 14.59 18.60 9.81
CA LYS A 341 15.60 18.74 10.86
C LYS A 341 15.04 19.18 12.21
N GLY A 342 13.78 19.56 12.25
CA GLY A 342 13.13 20.07 13.45
C GLY A 342 12.10 21.15 13.13
N HIS A 343 11.64 21.82 14.17
CA HIS A 343 10.69 22.93 14.08
C HIS A 343 11.28 24.20 14.69
N ARG A 344 11.15 25.34 14.01
CA ARG A 344 11.51 26.64 14.58
C ARG A 344 10.27 27.34 15.12
N THR A 345 10.35 27.84 16.35
CA THR A 345 9.29 28.66 16.95
C THR A 345 9.29 30.06 16.34
N GLY A 346 8.11 30.57 15.98
CA GLY A 346 7.93 31.90 15.41
C GLY A 346 7.86 33.04 16.43
N GLY A 347 7.68 34.25 15.91
CA GLY A 347 7.37 35.43 16.72
C GLY A 347 5.95 35.38 17.31
N THR A 348 5.62 36.32 18.19
CA THR A 348 4.26 36.45 18.75
C THR A 348 3.25 36.73 17.63
N PRO A 349 2.29 35.82 17.39
CA PRO A 349 1.32 36.01 16.32
C PRO A 349 0.30 37.09 16.68
N HIS A 350 -0.11 37.84 15.66
CA HIS A 350 -1.08 38.92 15.78
C HIS A 350 -2.10 38.87 14.65
N PHE A 351 -3.23 39.51 14.87
CA PHE A 351 -4.26 39.70 13.87
C PHE A 351 -4.72 41.16 13.86
N TRP A 352 -5.28 41.57 12.74
CA TRP A 352 -6.06 42.78 12.65
C TRP A 352 -7.19 42.64 11.63
N ALA A 353 -8.27 43.37 11.87
CA ALA A 353 -9.41 43.45 10.99
C ALA A 353 -9.80 44.91 10.81
N LEU A 354 -10.06 45.31 9.57
CA LEU A 354 -10.64 46.60 9.23
C LEU A 354 -11.98 46.34 8.58
N ARG A 355 -13.03 47.01 9.06
CA ARG A 355 -14.38 46.85 8.53
C ARG A 355 -15.06 48.20 8.36
N PHE A 356 -15.74 48.37 7.24
CA PHE A 356 -16.58 49.50 6.95
C PHE A 356 -18.02 49.03 6.84
N ASP A 357 -18.93 49.67 7.58
CA ASP A 357 -20.35 49.34 7.68
C ASP A 357 -21.19 50.51 7.17
N VAL A 358 -22.27 50.18 6.46
CA VAL A 358 -23.29 51.11 5.96
C VAL A 358 -24.67 50.57 6.29
N GLY A 359 -25.54 51.41 6.82
CA GLY A 359 -26.90 51.03 7.19
C GLY A 359 -26.97 50.19 8.46
N GLN A 360 -28.18 49.80 8.82
CA GLN A 360 -28.47 48.96 9.97
C GLN A 360 -29.71 48.13 9.66
N SER A 361 -29.55 46.80 9.75
CA SER A 361 -30.67 45.87 9.73
C SER A 361 -31.31 45.82 11.13
N ASP A 362 -32.59 46.11 11.19
CA ASP A 362 -33.40 46.14 12.41
C ASP A 362 -34.56 45.15 12.26
N TYR A 363 -34.54 44.09 13.07
CA TYR A 363 -35.52 43.00 13.05
C TYR A 363 -36.97 43.48 13.21
N TYR A 364 -37.18 44.67 13.77
CA TYR A 364 -38.52 45.24 13.98
C TYR A 364 -38.96 46.17 12.84
N ARG A 365 -38.08 46.49 11.88
CA ARG A 365 -38.35 47.40 10.76
C ARG A 365 -38.18 46.66 9.43
N PRO A 366 -39.29 46.13 8.86
CA PRO A 366 -39.27 45.59 7.50
C PRO A 366 -38.71 46.61 6.50
N GLY A 367 -37.88 46.14 5.57
CA GLY A 367 -37.19 46.99 4.60
C GLY A 367 -35.84 47.56 5.09
N SER A 368 -35.49 47.38 6.36
CA SER A 368 -34.17 47.79 6.86
C SER A 368 -33.05 46.90 6.30
N TRP A 369 -31.88 47.50 6.11
CA TRP A 369 -30.74 46.83 5.47
C TRP A 369 -29.41 47.32 6.04
N ASN A 370 -28.40 46.48 5.92
CA ASN A 370 -27.01 46.86 6.12
C ASN A 370 -26.12 46.23 5.05
N ALA A 371 -24.99 46.87 4.79
CA ALA A 371 -23.91 46.35 3.97
C ALA A 371 -22.58 46.61 4.67
N PHE A 372 -21.60 45.75 4.44
CA PHE A 372 -20.26 45.92 4.96
C PHE A 372 -19.22 45.37 4.00
N ILE A 373 -18.01 45.87 4.20
CA ILE A 373 -16.80 45.39 3.56
C ILE A 373 -15.75 45.23 4.65
N ASP A 374 -15.05 44.10 4.68
CA ASP A 374 -13.98 43.86 5.63
C ASP A 374 -12.71 43.33 4.97
N TYR A 375 -11.58 43.67 5.58
CA TYR A 375 -10.29 43.07 5.33
C TYR A 375 -9.75 42.50 6.64
N LYS A 376 -9.32 41.25 6.58
CA LYS A 376 -8.88 40.46 7.74
C LYS A 376 -7.49 39.94 7.48
N TYR A 377 -6.61 40.08 8.46
CA TYR A 377 -5.26 39.53 8.45
C TYR A 377 -4.99 38.84 9.78
N PHE A 378 -4.73 37.54 9.74
CA PHE A 378 -4.56 36.69 10.92
C PHE A 378 -3.31 35.84 10.75
N ARG A 379 -2.33 36.01 11.65
CA ARG A 379 -1.16 35.13 11.69
C ARG A 379 -1.48 33.75 12.23
N HIS A 380 -0.67 32.75 11.88
CA HIS A 380 -0.87 31.39 12.38
C HIS A 380 -0.75 31.39 13.91
N GLY A 381 -1.72 30.83 14.63
CA GLY A 381 -1.82 30.89 16.08
C GLY A 381 -2.28 32.23 16.68
N ALA A 382 -2.66 33.24 15.88
CA ALA A 382 -3.01 34.58 16.39
C ALA A 382 -4.38 34.63 17.09
N PHE A 383 -5.30 33.74 16.72
CA PHE A 383 -6.70 33.79 17.14
C PHE A 383 -7.27 32.38 17.33
N LEU A 384 -8.07 32.19 18.37
CA LEU A 384 -8.52 30.85 18.80
C LEU A 384 -10.04 30.74 19.05
N GLY A 385 -10.85 31.65 18.50
CA GLY A 385 -12.30 31.43 18.43
C GLY A 385 -13.18 32.66 18.14
N GLY A 386 -14.18 32.48 17.27
CA GLY A 386 -15.36 33.34 17.08
C GLY A 386 -15.11 34.73 16.48
N ASN A 387 -15.10 34.86 15.15
CA ASN A 387 -14.99 36.18 14.47
C ASN A 387 -16.22 37.08 14.68
N GLY A 388 -17.33 36.56 15.18
CA GLY A 388 -18.60 37.30 15.28
C GLY A 388 -19.20 37.72 13.93
N THR A 389 -18.50 37.55 12.79
CA THR A 389 -18.96 38.01 11.47
C THR A 389 -19.63 36.92 10.63
N GLY A 390 -19.65 35.65 11.05
CA GLY A 390 -20.35 34.54 10.37
C GLY A 390 -19.88 34.17 8.94
N ALA A 391 -19.18 35.08 8.26
CA ALA A 391 -18.87 35.05 6.83
C ALA A 391 -17.75 34.09 6.45
N VAL A 392 -16.87 33.72 7.39
CA VAL A 392 -15.80 32.74 7.18
C VAL A 392 -15.79 31.81 8.39
N PRO A 393 -15.86 30.48 8.21
CA PRO A 393 -15.78 29.54 9.33
C PRO A 393 -14.47 29.69 10.13
N ASP A 394 -14.55 29.55 11.45
CA ASP A 394 -13.42 29.78 12.38
C ASP A 394 -12.16 28.97 12.03
N ARG A 395 -12.31 27.78 11.44
CA ARG A 395 -11.20 26.93 10.97
C ARG A 395 -10.32 27.60 9.90
N TYR A 396 -10.83 28.60 9.22
CA TYR A 396 -10.13 29.27 8.14
C TYR A 396 -9.47 30.58 8.56
N LEU A 397 -9.71 31.08 9.78
CA LEU A 397 -9.16 32.37 10.25
C LEU A 397 -7.76 32.26 10.85
N ASP A 398 -7.06 31.16 10.60
CA ASP A 398 -5.74 30.93 11.13
C ASP A 398 -4.69 30.92 10.03
N GLY A 399 -3.75 31.87 10.07
CA GLY A 399 -2.73 32.01 9.04
C GLY A 399 -3.26 32.49 7.70
N ILE A 400 -4.30 33.33 7.66
CA ILE A 400 -4.90 33.83 6.42
C ILE A 400 -5.01 35.35 6.32
N ARG A 401 -5.19 35.82 5.10
CA ARG A 401 -5.75 37.12 4.78
C ARG A 401 -6.94 36.97 3.85
N SER A 402 -7.99 37.76 4.08
CA SER A 402 -9.21 37.70 3.28
C SER A 402 -9.89 39.05 3.16
N PHE A 403 -10.67 39.18 2.10
CA PHE A 403 -11.51 40.33 1.85
C PHE A 403 -12.96 39.86 1.70
N THR A 404 -13.88 40.46 2.44
CA THR A 404 -15.29 40.05 2.50
C THR A 404 -16.19 41.22 2.16
N LEU A 405 -17.20 41.00 1.33
CA LEU A 405 -18.37 41.86 1.24
C LEU A 405 -19.57 41.12 1.81
N GLY A 406 -20.48 41.83 2.47
CA GLY A 406 -21.69 41.22 2.96
C GLY A 406 -22.79 42.23 3.22
N GLY A 407 -23.99 41.73 3.42
CA GLY A 407 -25.13 42.56 3.75
C GLY A 407 -26.29 41.75 4.28
N GLY A 408 -27.18 42.44 4.98
CA GLY A 408 -28.38 41.90 5.56
C GLY A 408 -29.61 42.71 5.15
N TYR A 409 -30.74 42.04 5.02
CA TYR A 409 -32.03 42.62 4.69
C TYR A 409 -33.12 42.00 5.55
N VAL A 410 -34.02 42.83 6.07
CA VAL A 410 -35.16 42.40 6.88
C VAL A 410 -36.42 42.43 6.00
N PRO A 411 -36.78 41.31 5.33
CA PRO A 411 -37.97 41.27 4.48
C PRO A 411 -39.28 41.35 5.27
N ALA A 412 -39.30 40.84 6.50
CA ALA A 412 -40.47 40.83 7.37
C ALA A 412 -40.03 40.96 8.82
N LYS A 413 -40.97 41.35 9.69
CA LYS A 413 -40.71 41.45 11.13
C LYS A 413 -40.15 40.12 11.65
N ASP A 414 -39.12 40.20 12.49
CA ASP A 414 -38.43 39.08 13.13
C ASP A 414 -37.66 38.16 12.18
N PHE A 415 -37.60 38.49 10.88
CA PHE A 415 -36.90 37.71 9.86
C PHE A 415 -35.77 38.52 9.20
N LEU A 416 -34.52 38.04 9.33
CA LEU A 416 -33.33 38.62 8.71
C LEU A 416 -32.73 37.64 7.70
N VAL A 417 -32.42 38.12 6.51
CA VAL A 417 -31.64 37.39 5.50
C VAL A 417 -30.28 38.07 5.34
N GLU A 418 -29.20 37.30 5.38
CA GLU A 418 -27.84 37.79 5.22
C GLU A 418 -27.10 37.01 4.13
N ALA A 419 -26.29 37.73 3.36
CA ALA A 419 -25.40 37.15 2.36
C ALA A 419 -23.99 37.71 2.52
N PHE A 420 -23.00 36.83 2.39
CA PHE A 420 -21.59 37.15 2.51
C PHE A 420 -20.81 36.51 1.36
N TYR A 421 -19.86 37.25 0.81
CA TYR A 421 -18.94 36.75 -0.21
C TYR A 421 -17.51 37.15 0.16
N THR A 422 -16.65 36.14 0.30
CA THR A 422 -15.23 36.30 0.61
C THR A 422 -14.40 35.99 -0.63
N PHE A 423 -13.54 36.93 -1.03
CA PHE A 423 -12.67 36.81 -2.20
C PHE A 423 -11.32 36.21 -1.82
N ASP A 424 -10.89 35.20 -2.58
CA ASP A 424 -9.52 34.68 -2.68
C ASP A 424 -8.80 34.67 -1.33
N ALA A 425 -9.36 33.93 -0.35
CA ALA A 425 -8.74 33.79 0.96
C ALA A 425 -7.38 33.09 0.80
N LYS A 426 -6.30 33.79 1.18
CA LYS A 426 -4.91 33.35 0.96
C LYS A 426 -4.26 33.02 2.28
N GLY A 427 -3.50 31.92 2.31
CA GLY A 427 -2.52 31.69 3.37
C GLY A 427 -1.50 32.82 3.40
N ILE A 428 -1.11 33.28 4.60
CA ILE A 428 -0.04 34.28 4.77
C ILE A 428 1.35 33.64 4.91
N GLY A 429 1.40 32.33 5.14
CA GLY A 429 2.61 31.53 5.24
C GLY A 429 2.56 30.34 4.27
N GLN A 430 3.71 29.70 4.10
CA GLN A 430 3.80 28.43 3.39
C GLN A 430 3.32 27.31 4.31
N ARG A 431 2.54 26.38 3.75
CA ARG A 431 2.18 25.13 4.42
C ARG A 431 3.29 24.13 4.21
N ASP A 432 3.71 23.49 5.31
CA ASP A 432 4.69 22.41 5.27
C ASP A 432 4.12 21.19 4.51
N THR A 433 4.83 20.73 3.48
CA THR A 433 4.53 19.51 2.71
C THR A 433 5.74 18.56 2.72
N LEU A 434 5.55 17.35 2.16
CA LEU A 434 6.63 16.36 2.02
C LEU A 434 7.78 16.90 1.16
N TYR A 435 7.48 17.84 0.27
CA TYR A 435 8.39 18.39 -0.72
C TYR A 435 8.84 19.83 -0.38
N GLY A 436 8.55 20.31 0.84
CA GLY A 436 8.88 21.65 1.30
C GLY A 436 7.67 22.55 1.52
N GLY A 437 7.90 23.84 1.78
CA GLY A 437 6.83 24.82 2.02
C GLY A 437 6.11 25.26 0.75
N GLU A 438 4.78 25.14 0.71
CA GLU A 438 3.95 25.56 -0.43
C GLU A 438 2.99 26.70 -0.09
N ASN A 439 2.77 27.62 -1.04
CA ASN A 439 1.76 28.67 -0.91
C ASN A 439 0.36 28.11 -1.16
N PHE A 440 -0.58 28.36 -0.26
CA PHE A 440 -1.93 27.82 -0.34
C PHE A 440 -3.00 28.91 -0.52
N LYS A 441 -4.00 28.61 -1.34
CA LYS A 441 -5.22 29.42 -1.53
C LYS A 441 -6.45 28.60 -1.17
N LEU A 442 -7.35 29.19 -0.39
CA LEU A 442 -8.63 28.59 -0.01
C LEU A 442 -9.72 28.80 -1.06
N GLY A 443 -9.53 29.78 -1.95
CA GLY A 443 -10.50 30.15 -2.98
C GLY A 443 -11.56 31.12 -2.45
N ASN A 444 -12.67 31.20 -3.19
CA ASN A 444 -13.80 32.08 -2.88
C ASN A 444 -14.82 31.36 -2.00
N TYR A 445 -15.46 32.08 -1.08
CA TYR A 445 -16.47 31.53 -0.18
C TYR A 445 -17.74 32.37 -0.19
N THR A 446 -18.89 31.72 -0.39
CA THR A 446 -20.21 32.33 -0.35
C THR A 446 -21.02 31.71 0.79
N ARG A 447 -21.67 32.54 1.60
CA ARG A 447 -22.62 32.09 2.62
C ARG A 447 -23.89 32.93 2.55
N ILE A 448 -25.03 32.25 2.62
CA ILE A 448 -26.35 32.85 2.76
C ILE A 448 -26.97 32.25 4.01
N GLN A 449 -27.56 33.08 4.87
CA GLN A 449 -28.24 32.62 6.09
C GLN A 449 -29.54 33.39 6.33
N GLY A 450 -30.51 32.71 6.93
CA GLY A 450 -31.75 33.32 7.42
C GLY A 450 -31.85 33.13 8.93
N THR A 451 -32.18 34.21 9.64
CA THR A 451 -32.41 34.20 11.09
C THR A 451 -33.85 34.59 11.37
N TYR A 452 -34.58 33.74 12.10
CA TYR A 452 -35.92 34.03 12.61
C TYR A 452 -35.89 34.10 14.14
N LYS A 453 -36.40 35.18 14.72
CA LYS A 453 -36.52 35.34 16.18
C LYS A 453 -37.92 34.95 16.63
N PHE A 454 -38.00 34.00 17.56
CA PHE A 454 -39.25 33.58 18.20
C PHE A 454 -39.53 34.40 19.46
#